data_AF-A0A6P2GVK6-F1
#
_entry.id   AF-A0A6P2GVK6-F1
#
_cell.length_a   1.000
_cell.length_b   1.000
_cell.length_c   1.000
_cell.angle_alpha   90.00
_cell.angle_beta   90.00
_cell.angle_gamma   90.00
#
_symmetry.space_group_name_H-M   'P 1'
#
loop_
_entity.id
_entity.type
_entity.pdbx_description
1 polymer ?
#
loop_
_entity_poly.entity_id
_entity_poly.type
_entity_poly.pdbx_seq_one_letter_code
_entity_poly.pdbx_strand_id
1 'polypeptide(L)'
;MTLQIGVPLETAHEERRVATVPDVVEKLIKLGFSVAVQSGAGTGANFSDDDYRTAGAEVVATAADLWGRSDIVLKVRPPSSDEVALMREGGTLIGFVWPAQNPELMQQLAAKRATVLAIDSLPRTLSRAQKMDALTSMAGVSGYRAVIEAAHAFGRYFNGQITAAGKVPPAKVFIAGAGVAGLAAIGTAAGLGAIVRANDTRAEVADQVKSLGGEFVKVDYEEEGSGGGGYAKVMSEGFQQAQRAMYAQQAKEADIIITTALIPGKPAPKLITAEMVQSMKPGSVIVDMAGEQGGNCELTVPGQAVVRHGVTIVGYTDLASRLARQSSTLYATNLLRVTEELCKTKDGTINVDFDDDAIRGLTVIKEGNVTWPPPPIQQPVAAAKPATPPVVAAASKGHGHGSGAPMSAKSLAITFAVGALAFLLVGQFAPATFLSHFTVFVLACFVGYMVIWNVTPSLHTPLMSVTNAISSIIAIGALVQVAPPLGDAAAEGRPSGLILGLAVGALTLTAVNMFGGFAVTRRMLAMFRK
;
A
#
# COMPACT_ATOMS: atom_id res chain seq x y z
N MET A 1 -3.06 -23.70 -29.92
CA MET A 1 -2.10 -24.39 -29.04
C MET A 1 -1.97 -23.55 -27.79
N THR A 2 -1.97 -24.18 -26.61
CA THR A 2 -1.80 -23.48 -25.33
C THR A 2 -0.37 -22.96 -25.24
N LEU A 3 -0.17 -21.65 -25.06
CA LEU A 3 1.17 -21.09 -24.85
C LEU A 3 1.74 -21.53 -23.50
N GLN A 4 3.04 -21.76 -23.45
CA GLN A 4 3.77 -22.11 -22.23
C GLN A 4 4.51 -20.91 -21.64
N ILE A 5 4.23 -20.64 -20.36
CA ILE A 5 4.95 -19.66 -19.55
C ILE A 5 6.09 -20.36 -18.81
N GLY A 6 7.33 -19.93 -19.05
CA GLY A 6 8.52 -20.36 -18.33
C GLY A 6 8.93 -19.39 -17.23
N VAL A 7 9.31 -19.94 -16.07
CA VAL A 7 9.88 -19.17 -14.95
C VAL A 7 11.25 -19.72 -14.58
N PRO A 8 12.35 -19.10 -15.06
CA PRO A 8 13.71 -19.54 -14.75
C PRO A 8 14.10 -19.20 -13.31
N LEU A 9 15.13 -19.90 -12.83
CA LEU A 9 15.86 -19.51 -11.63
C LEU A 9 16.63 -18.22 -11.91
N GLU A 10 16.61 -17.28 -10.96
CA GLU A 10 17.41 -16.07 -11.06
C GLU A 10 18.91 -16.36 -10.86
N THR A 11 19.74 -15.79 -11.74
CA THR A 11 21.20 -16.01 -11.79
C THR A 11 21.99 -14.82 -11.23
N ALA A 12 21.33 -13.68 -11.04
CA ALA A 12 21.96 -12.48 -10.50
C ALA A 12 22.39 -12.70 -9.03
N HIS A 13 23.54 -12.13 -8.65
CA HIS A 13 24.06 -12.22 -7.30
C HIS A 13 23.04 -11.71 -6.26
N GLU A 14 22.86 -12.45 -5.17
CA GLU A 14 21.94 -12.15 -4.07
C GLU A 14 20.46 -12.00 -4.46
N GLU A 15 20.07 -12.36 -5.68
CA GLU A 15 18.67 -12.41 -6.08
C GLU A 15 18.01 -13.68 -5.53
N ARG A 16 17.00 -13.50 -4.68
CA ARG A 16 16.26 -14.57 -4.01
C ARG A 16 14.79 -14.59 -4.42
N ARG A 17 14.33 -13.57 -5.15
CA ARG A 17 12.95 -13.50 -5.64
C ARG A 17 12.75 -14.45 -6.81
N VAL A 18 11.48 -14.75 -7.09
CA VAL A 18 11.04 -15.53 -8.25
C VAL A 18 9.89 -14.79 -8.94
N ALA A 19 9.78 -14.92 -10.26
CA ALA A 19 8.85 -14.13 -11.06
C ALA A 19 7.38 -14.57 -10.90
N THR A 20 7.14 -15.83 -10.52
CA THR A 20 5.81 -16.34 -10.18
C THR A 20 5.85 -17.13 -8.88
N VAL A 21 4.71 -17.27 -8.21
CA VAL A 21 4.54 -18.07 -6.99
C VAL A 21 3.41 -19.08 -7.17
N PRO A 22 3.34 -20.17 -6.39
CA PRO A 22 2.32 -21.22 -6.56
C PRO A 22 0.87 -20.70 -6.66
N ASP A 23 0.47 -19.76 -5.80
CA ASP A 23 -0.88 -19.14 -5.84
C ASP A 23 -1.18 -18.39 -7.16
N VAL A 24 -0.14 -17.91 -7.84
CA VAL A 24 -0.26 -17.22 -9.14
C VAL A 24 -0.21 -18.22 -10.30
N VAL A 25 0.54 -19.33 -10.16
CA VAL A 25 0.54 -20.44 -11.14
C VAL A 25 -0.88 -20.93 -11.39
N GLU A 26 -1.66 -21.20 -10.34
CA GLU A 26 -3.05 -21.64 -10.50
C GLU A 26 -3.89 -20.65 -11.31
N LYS A 27 -3.62 -19.35 -11.15
CA LYS A 27 -4.36 -18.27 -11.83
C LYS A 27 -3.94 -18.17 -13.30
N LEU A 28 -2.65 -18.34 -13.60
CA LEU A 28 -2.14 -18.38 -14.97
C LEU A 28 -2.71 -19.59 -15.73
N ILE A 29 -2.82 -20.75 -15.08
CA ILE A 29 -3.45 -21.94 -15.67
C ILE A 29 -4.93 -21.68 -15.95
N LYS A 30 -5.65 -21.01 -15.04
CA LYS A 30 -7.06 -20.59 -15.26
C LYS A 30 -7.23 -19.56 -16.38
N LEU A 31 -6.18 -18.86 -16.80
CA LEU A 31 -6.17 -17.98 -17.98
C LEU A 31 -5.92 -18.74 -19.29
N GLY A 32 -5.68 -20.05 -19.22
CA GLY A 32 -5.48 -20.92 -20.38
C GLY A 32 -4.02 -21.21 -20.71
N PHE A 33 -3.06 -20.76 -19.92
CA PHE A 33 -1.63 -21.04 -20.11
C PHE A 33 -1.20 -22.37 -19.47
N SER A 34 -0.13 -22.96 -19.97
CA SER A 34 0.65 -23.93 -19.21
C SER A 34 1.81 -23.23 -18.53
N VAL A 35 2.24 -23.70 -17.36
CA VAL A 35 3.34 -23.08 -16.61
C VAL A 35 4.43 -24.10 -16.37
N ALA A 36 5.66 -23.74 -16.72
CA ALA A 36 6.86 -24.48 -16.41
C ALA A 36 7.78 -23.63 -15.52
N VAL A 37 8.37 -24.23 -14.50
CA VAL A 37 9.24 -23.57 -13.54
C VAL A 37 10.56 -24.33 -13.48
N GLN A 38 11.69 -23.63 -13.51
CA GLN A 38 12.99 -24.27 -13.33
C GLN A 38 13.10 -24.81 -11.90
N SER A 39 13.62 -26.04 -11.75
CA SER A 39 13.88 -26.64 -10.45
C SER A 39 14.74 -25.72 -9.58
N GLY A 40 14.30 -25.50 -8.35
CA GLY A 40 14.96 -24.62 -7.40
C GLY A 40 14.63 -23.13 -7.54
N ALA A 41 13.90 -22.68 -8.58
CA ALA A 41 13.63 -21.25 -8.83
C ALA A 41 12.98 -20.54 -7.64
N GLY A 42 12.08 -21.21 -6.91
CA GLY A 42 11.40 -20.63 -5.75
C GLY A 42 12.15 -20.76 -4.42
N THR A 43 13.29 -21.46 -4.38
CA THR A 43 13.94 -21.83 -3.11
C THR A 43 14.35 -20.59 -2.29
N GLY A 44 14.90 -19.57 -2.96
CA GLY A 44 15.27 -18.30 -2.32
C GLY A 44 14.10 -17.53 -1.71
N ALA A 45 12.88 -17.77 -2.21
CA ALA A 45 11.63 -17.17 -1.75
C ALA A 45 10.81 -18.11 -0.85
N ASN A 46 11.40 -19.23 -0.41
CA ASN A 46 10.77 -20.25 0.42
C ASN A 46 9.54 -20.92 -0.24
N PHE A 47 9.62 -21.17 -1.54
CA PHE A 47 8.68 -22.03 -2.28
C PHE A 47 9.43 -23.25 -2.81
N SER A 48 8.97 -24.44 -2.45
CA SER A 48 9.56 -25.70 -2.89
C SER A 48 9.08 -26.07 -4.30
N ASP A 49 9.83 -26.93 -4.99
CA ASP A 49 9.41 -27.49 -6.28
C ASP A 49 8.08 -28.26 -6.15
N ASP A 50 7.82 -28.90 -5.02
CA ASP A 50 6.57 -29.63 -4.76
C ASP A 50 5.37 -28.69 -4.63
N ASP A 51 5.56 -27.48 -4.10
CA ASP A 51 4.49 -26.46 -4.08
C ASP A 51 4.08 -26.08 -5.51
N TYR A 52 5.05 -25.95 -6.44
CA TYR A 52 4.76 -25.68 -7.85
C TYR A 52 4.07 -26.87 -8.54
N ARG A 53 4.52 -28.10 -8.30
CA ARG A 53 3.86 -29.30 -8.82
C ARG A 53 2.41 -29.38 -8.34
N THR A 54 2.17 -29.11 -7.06
CA THR A 54 0.83 -29.11 -6.46
C THR A 54 -0.07 -28.04 -7.07
N ALA A 55 0.48 -26.86 -7.37
CA ALA A 55 -0.23 -25.79 -8.08
C ALA A 55 -0.48 -26.07 -9.57
N GLY A 56 0.06 -27.17 -10.11
CA GLY A 56 -0.15 -27.61 -11.49
C GLY A 56 0.92 -27.15 -12.49
N ALA A 57 2.06 -26.61 -12.03
CA ALA A 57 3.19 -26.32 -12.91
C ALA A 57 4.05 -27.57 -13.17
N GLU A 58 4.65 -27.62 -14.37
CA GLU A 58 5.74 -28.54 -14.69
C GLU A 58 7.05 -28.03 -14.08
N VAL A 59 7.79 -28.87 -13.36
CA VAL A 59 9.13 -28.51 -12.87
C VAL A 59 10.19 -29.06 -13.82
N VAL A 60 10.95 -28.16 -14.44
CA VAL A 60 11.97 -28.47 -15.46
C VAL A 60 13.36 -28.40 -14.85
N ALA A 61 14.20 -29.41 -15.09
CA ALA A 61 15.51 -29.53 -14.44
C ALA A 61 16.54 -28.46 -14.88
N THR A 62 16.58 -28.09 -16.16
CA THR A 62 17.63 -27.21 -16.71
C THR A 62 17.06 -25.91 -17.24
N ALA A 63 17.87 -24.85 -17.16
CA ALA A 63 17.51 -23.55 -17.75
C ALA A 63 17.37 -23.67 -19.28
N ALA A 64 18.29 -24.37 -19.96
CA ALA A 64 18.25 -24.54 -21.41
C ALA A 64 16.93 -25.19 -21.88
N ASP A 65 16.49 -26.26 -21.20
CA ASP A 65 15.23 -26.92 -21.54
C ASP A 65 14.02 -26.01 -21.31
N LEU A 66 14.02 -25.23 -20.23
CA LEU A 66 12.94 -24.30 -19.90
C LEU A 66 12.86 -23.17 -20.94
N TRP A 67 13.97 -22.47 -21.19
CA TRP A 67 14.02 -21.34 -22.12
C TRP A 67 13.70 -21.77 -23.56
N GLY A 68 14.13 -22.97 -23.98
CA GLY A 68 13.89 -23.49 -25.33
C GLY A 68 12.43 -23.87 -25.62
N ARG A 69 11.66 -24.27 -24.61
CA ARG A 69 10.24 -24.66 -24.76
C ARG A 69 9.23 -23.55 -24.46
N SER A 70 9.65 -22.51 -23.75
CA SER A 70 8.75 -21.45 -23.29
C SER A 70 8.42 -20.47 -24.42
N ASP A 71 7.13 -20.22 -24.63
CA ASP A 71 6.68 -19.16 -25.54
C ASP A 71 6.76 -17.78 -24.86
N ILE A 72 6.55 -17.74 -23.54
CA ILE A 72 6.62 -16.55 -22.70
C ILE A 72 7.55 -16.84 -21.53
N VAL A 73 8.48 -15.94 -21.23
CA VAL A 73 9.36 -16.02 -20.06
C VAL A 73 9.03 -14.89 -19.10
N LEU A 74 8.73 -15.23 -17.85
CA LEU A 74 8.59 -14.26 -16.76
C LEU A 74 9.88 -14.24 -15.95
N LYS A 75 10.52 -13.08 -15.82
CA LYS A 75 11.79 -12.92 -15.09
C LYS A 75 11.75 -11.69 -14.19
N VAL A 76 12.44 -11.75 -13.06
CA VAL A 76 12.60 -10.60 -12.14
C VAL A 76 13.69 -9.68 -12.67
N ARG A 77 14.94 -10.14 -12.75
CA ARG A 77 16.06 -9.30 -13.22
C ARG A 77 16.15 -9.30 -14.76
N PRO A 78 16.76 -8.28 -15.37
CA PRO A 78 17.08 -8.32 -16.80
C PRO A 78 17.89 -9.59 -17.12
N PRO A 79 17.59 -10.31 -18.21
CA PRO A 79 18.35 -11.50 -18.56
C PRO A 79 19.79 -11.13 -18.96
N SER A 80 20.72 -11.99 -18.55
CA SER A 80 22.11 -11.97 -19.02
C SER A 80 22.20 -12.35 -20.50
N SER A 81 23.31 -12.02 -21.16
CA SER A 81 23.52 -12.42 -22.56
C SER A 81 23.46 -13.93 -22.77
N ASP A 82 23.90 -14.72 -21.79
CA ASP A 82 23.82 -16.19 -21.83
C ASP A 82 22.36 -16.67 -21.79
N GLU A 83 21.52 -16.06 -20.96
CA GLU A 83 20.08 -16.36 -20.91
C GLU A 83 19.36 -15.93 -22.20
N VAL A 84 19.73 -14.78 -22.77
CA VAL A 84 19.17 -14.33 -24.07
C VAL A 84 19.54 -15.32 -25.18
N ALA A 85 20.73 -15.93 -25.15
CA ALA A 85 21.14 -16.93 -26.12
C ALA A 85 20.25 -18.19 -26.07
N LEU A 86 19.78 -18.59 -24.88
CA LEU A 86 18.87 -19.73 -24.68
C LEU A 86 17.43 -19.43 -25.13
N MET A 87 17.05 -18.16 -25.22
CA MET A 87 15.70 -17.77 -25.60
C MET A 87 15.40 -18.17 -27.05
N ARG A 88 14.20 -18.72 -27.24
CA ARG A 88 13.62 -19.06 -28.54
C ARG A 88 13.45 -17.81 -29.41
N GLU A 89 13.70 -17.95 -30.71
CA GLU A 89 13.39 -16.90 -31.69
C GLU A 89 11.87 -16.62 -31.71
N GLY A 90 11.50 -15.35 -31.63
CA GLY A 90 10.08 -14.94 -31.54
C GLY A 90 9.45 -15.10 -30.15
N GLY A 91 10.21 -15.51 -29.13
CA GLY A 91 9.72 -15.63 -27.75
C GLY A 91 9.33 -14.29 -27.13
N THR A 92 8.44 -14.35 -26.13
CA THR A 92 8.03 -13.17 -25.35
C THR A 92 8.74 -13.12 -24.01
N LEU A 93 9.30 -11.96 -23.63
CA LEU A 93 9.90 -11.72 -22.32
C LEU A 93 9.08 -10.67 -21.56
N ILE A 94 8.73 -10.95 -20.31
CA ILE A 94 8.08 -10.01 -19.41
C ILE A 94 8.90 -9.92 -18.12
N GLY A 95 9.40 -8.73 -17.80
CA GLY A 95 10.27 -8.53 -16.65
C GLY A 95 10.84 -7.12 -16.54
N PHE A 96 11.77 -6.89 -15.63
CA PHE A 96 12.56 -5.65 -15.62
C PHE A 96 13.61 -5.67 -16.74
N VAL A 97 13.75 -4.57 -17.48
CA VAL A 97 14.70 -4.44 -18.61
C VAL A 97 15.54 -3.18 -18.51
N TRP A 98 14.96 -2.06 -18.05
CA TRP A 98 15.64 -0.75 -17.99
C TRP A 98 16.23 -0.35 -19.36
N PRO A 99 15.38 -0.15 -20.39
CA PRO A 99 15.82 -0.03 -21.79
C PRO A 99 16.75 1.16 -22.04
N ALA A 100 16.61 2.24 -21.27
CA ALA A 100 17.49 3.40 -21.36
C ALA A 100 18.92 3.11 -20.88
N GLN A 101 19.06 2.17 -19.93
CA GLN A 101 20.34 1.81 -19.30
C GLN A 101 21.01 0.62 -19.99
N ASN A 102 20.26 -0.21 -20.71
CA ASN A 102 20.75 -1.47 -21.29
C ASN A 102 20.58 -1.54 -22.82
N PRO A 103 21.25 -0.67 -23.60
CA PRO A 103 21.13 -0.66 -25.07
C PRO A 103 21.63 -1.96 -25.71
N GLU A 104 22.67 -2.60 -25.15
CA GLU A 104 23.20 -3.86 -25.67
C GLU A 104 22.22 -5.02 -25.50
N LEU A 105 21.57 -5.11 -24.33
CA LEU A 105 20.51 -6.09 -24.08
C LEU A 105 19.35 -5.92 -25.06
N MET A 106 18.93 -4.67 -25.32
CA MET A 106 17.88 -4.36 -26.28
C MET A 106 18.23 -4.85 -27.69
N GLN A 107 19.48 -4.69 -28.12
CA GLN A 107 19.96 -5.20 -29.41
C GLN A 107 19.96 -6.73 -29.49
N GLN A 108 20.41 -7.41 -28.43
CA GLN A 108 20.42 -8.88 -28.37
C GLN A 108 18.99 -9.46 -28.41
N LEU A 109 18.06 -8.87 -27.67
CA LEU A 109 16.65 -9.27 -27.68
C LEU A 109 15.97 -8.97 -29.02
N ALA A 110 16.29 -7.84 -29.66
CA ALA A 110 15.81 -7.51 -31.00
C ALA A 110 16.31 -8.51 -32.05
N ALA A 111 17.59 -8.91 -31.97
CA ALA A 111 18.18 -9.91 -32.86
C ALA A 111 17.52 -11.30 -32.74
N LYS A 112 16.96 -11.62 -31.57
CA LYS A 112 16.14 -12.83 -31.33
C LYS A 112 14.70 -12.71 -31.84
N ARG A 113 14.35 -11.61 -32.51
CA ARG A 113 12.97 -11.28 -32.92
C ARG A 113 11.96 -11.35 -31.78
N ALA A 114 12.43 -11.06 -30.57
CA ALA A 114 11.63 -11.18 -29.36
C ALA A 114 10.53 -10.12 -29.30
N THR A 115 9.50 -10.41 -28.52
CA THR A 115 8.58 -9.39 -28.01
C THR A 115 8.86 -9.17 -26.53
N VAL A 116 9.12 -7.93 -26.13
CA VAL A 116 9.62 -7.63 -24.78
C VAL A 116 8.73 -6.58 -24.13
N LEU A 117 8.15 -6.95 -22.98
CA LEU A 117 7.36 -6.08 -22.13
C LEU A 117 8.18 -5.74 -20.87
N ALA A 118 8.70 -4.52 -20.84
CA ALA A 118 9.50 -4.01 -19.72
C ALA A 118 8.58 -3.43 -18.64
N ILE A 119 8.49 -4.11 -17.50
CA ILE A 119 7.60 -3.71 -16.40
C ILE A 119 8.00 -2.37 -15.76
N ASP A 120 9.27 -1.98 -15.87
CA ASP A 120 9.78 -0.66 -15.47
C ASP A 120 9.28 0.49 -16.36
N SER A 121 8.81 0.19 -17.58
CA SER A 121 8.33 1.18 -18.55
C SER A 121 6.81 1.42 -18.46
N LEU A 122 6.14 0.86 -17.45
CA LEU A 122 4.70 1.01 -17.25
C LEU A 122 4.31 2.50 -17.06
N PRO A 123 3.37 3.04 -17.85
CA PRO A 123 2.91 4.42 -17.68
C PRO A 123 2.14 4.62 -16.38
N ARG A 124 2.72 5.37 -15.43
CA ARG A 124 2.11 5.66 -14.12
C ARG A 124 0.96 6.68 -14.16
N THR A 125 0.73 7.31 -15.31
CA THR A 125 -0.36 8.28 -15.52
C THR A 125 -1.72 7.61 -15.70
N LEU A 126 -1.74 6.31 -15.97
CA LEU A 126 -2.96 5.53 -16.17
C LEU A 126 -3.41 4.92 -14.84
N SER A 127 -4.50 5.43 -14.26
CA SER A 127 -5.02 4.90 -12.99
C SER A 127 -5.28 3.39 -13.03
N ARG A 128 -5.83 2.87 -14.13
CA ARG A 128 -6.07 1.42 -14.31
C ARG A 128 -4.79 0.57 -14.31
N ALA A 129 -3.65 1.17 -14.66
CA ALA A 129 -2.38 0.48 -14.78
C ALA A 129 -1.67 0.31 -13.42
N GLN A 130 -2.08 1.03 -12.38
CA GLN A 130 -1.43 0.99 -11.07
C GLN A 130 -1.34 -0.42 -10.46
N LYS A 131 -2.31 -1.31 -10.74
CA LYS A 131 -2.28 -2.72 -10.32
C LYS A 131 -1.11 -3.53 -10.92
N MET A 132 -0.57 -3.08 -12.06
CA MET A 132 0.56 -3.69 -12.75
C MET A 132 1.91 -3.07 -12.33
N ASP A 133 1.92 -2.02 -11.52
CA ASP A 133 3.15 -1.27 -11.18
C ASP A 133 4.04 -2.02 -10.18
N ALA A 134 4.97 -2.80 -10.73
CA ALA A 134 5.96 -3.53 -9.97
C ALA A 134 6.96 -2.62 -9.23
N LEU A 135 7.24 -1.41 -9.73
CA LEU A 135 8.16 -0.49 -9.07
C LEU A 135 7.57 0.02 -7.76
N THR A 136 6.28 0.34 -7.77
CA THR A 136 5.54 0.70 -6.55
C THR A 136 5.55 -0.45 -5.53
N SER A 137 5.30 -1.69 -5.97
CA SER A 137 5.35 -2.86 -5.09
C SER A 137 6.73 -3.08 -4.48
N MET A 138 7.80 -3.03 -5.29
CA MET A 138 9.17 -3.23 -4.80
C MET A 138 9.63 -2.07 -3.90
N ALA A 139 9.24 -0.83 -4.21
CA ALA A 139 9.55 0.33 -3.37
C ALA A 139 8.90 0.21 -1.98
N GLY A 140 7.63 -0.19 -1.92
CA GLY A 140 6.93 -0.39 -0.65
C GLY A 140 7.60 -1.46 0.23
N VAL A 141 7.96 -2.60 -0.36
CA VAL A 141 8.70 -3.66 0.35
C VAL A 141 10.07 -3.16 0.83
N SER A 142 10.80 -2.45 -0.03
CA SER A 142 12.14 -1.97 0.28
C SER A 142 12.12 -0.91 1.40
N GLY A 143 11.09 -0.05 1.43
CA GLY A 143 10.88 0.93 2.50
C GLY A 143 10.61 0.28 3.85
N TYR A 144 9.76 -0.75 3.89
CA TYR A 144 9.58 -1.57 5.09
C TYR A 144 10.90 -2.24 5.51
N ARG A 145 11.59 -2.90 4.56
CA ARG A 145 12.83 -3.63 4.85
C ARG A 145 13.94 -2.70 5.34
N ALA A 146 14.04 -1.48 4.82
CA ALA A 146 15.02 -0.49 5.27
C ALA A 146 14.89 -0.19 6.78
N VAL A 147 13.66 -0.11 7.30
CA VAL A 147 13.44 0.08 8.75
C VAL A 147 13.87 -1.15 9.55
N ILE A 148 13.63 -2.36 9.03
CA ILE A 148 14.07 -3.60 9.69
C ILE A 148 15.59 -3.71 9.72
N GLU A 149 16.27 -3.37 8.63
CA GLU A 149 17.75 -3.32 8.60
C GLU A 149 18.28 -2.25 9.55
N ALA A 150 17.63 -1.09 9.62
CA ALA A 150 17.97 -0.05 10.58
C ALA A 150 17.84 -0.55 12.02
N ALA A 151 16.73 -1.22 12.35
CA ALA A 151 16.49 -1.78 13.67
C ALA A 151 17.49 -2.90 14.04
N HIS A 152 17.86 -3.74 13.07
CA HIS A 152 18.87 -4.77 13.27
C HIS A 152 20.26 -4.19 13.55
N ALA A 153 20.63 -3.10 12.88
CA ALA A 153 21.91 -2.43 13.06
C ALA A 153 21.95 -1.47 14.26
N PHE A 154 20.79 -1.06 14.79
CA PHE A 154 20.69 -0.04 15.83
C PHE A 154 20.70 -0.65 17.24
N GLY A 155 21.58 -0.14 18.11
CA GLY A 155 21.82 -0.71 19.45
C GLY A 155 20.81 -0.33 20.55
N ARG A 156 19.71 0.35 20.22
CA ARG A 156 18.69 0.82 21.19
C ARG A 156 17.27 0.48 20.73
N TYR A 157 16.31 0.55 21.65
CA TYR A 157 14.90 0.37 21.32
C TYR A 157 14.37 1.49 20.40
N PHE A 158 13.49 1.13 19.48
CA PHE A 158 12.70 2.09 18.70
C PHE A 158 11.62 2.74 19.56
N ASN A 159 10.86 1.92 20.31
CA ASN A 159 9.84 2.42 21.21
C ASN A 159 10.44 2.94 22.52
N GLY A 160 9.92 4.07 22.98
CA GLY A 160 10.23 4.58 24.31
C GLY A 160 9.56 3.73 25.38
N GLN A 161 10.24 3.51 26.50
CA GLN A 161 9.75 2.70 27.62
C GLN A 161 10.07 3.36 28.95
N ILE A 162 9.16 3.22 29.92
CA ILE A 162 9.43 3.55 31.33
C ILE A 162 9.62 2.23 32.05
N THR A 163 10.79 2.05 32.67
CA THR A 163 11.16 0.83 33.38
C THR A 163 11.56 1.15 34.82
N ALA A 164 11.70 0.13 35.66
CA ALA A 164 12.25 0.29 37.01
C ALA A 164 13.67 0.89 37.01
N ALA A 165 14.45 0.66 35.95
CA ALA A 165 15.80 1.18 35.77
C ALA A 165 15.84 2.60 35.17
N GLY A 166 14.68 3.21 34.91
CA GLY A 166 14.56 4.57 34.37
C GLY A 166 13.82 4.63 33.03
N LYS A 167 13.80 5.84 32.47
CA LYS A 167 13.10 6.16 31.22
C LYS A 167 14.05 6.02 30.03
N VAL A 168 13.69 5.18 29.07
CA VAL A 168 14.36 5.04 27.77
C VAL A 168 13.58 5.86 26.74
N PRO A 169 14.18 6.90 26.13
CA PRO A 169 13.51 7.68 25.10
C PRO A 169 13.38 6.88 23.79
N PRO A 170 12.30 7.10 23.01
CA PRO A 170 12.14 6.49 21.70
C PRO A 170 13.25 6.92 20.73
N ALA A 171 13.52 6.09 19.73
CA ALA A 171 14.43 6.44 18.64
C ALA A 171 13.85 7.59 17.81
N LYS A 172 14.73 8.47 17.32
CA LYS A 172 14.37 9.51 16.34
C LYS A 172 14.78 9.06 14.94
N VAL A 173 13.80 8.87 14.06
CA VAL A 173 14.01 8.42 12.67
C VAL A 173 13.72 9.59 11.74
N PHE A 174 14.68 9.92 10.89
CA PHE A 174 14.53 10.94 9.86
C PHE A 174 14.51 10.31 8.47
N ILE A 175 13.50 10.63 7.66
CA ILE A 175 13.30 10.04 6.33
C ILE A 175 13.44 11.12 5.26
N ALA A 176 14.46 10.98 4.41
CA ALA A 176 14.73 11.89 3.30
C ALA A 176 14.13 11.34 2.00
N GLY A 177 13.02 11.96 1.57
CA GLY A 177 12.16 11.52 0.48
C GLY A 177 10.94 10.77 1.01
N ALA A 178 9.74 11.19 0.60
CA ALA A 178 8.46 10.59 0.95
C ALA A 178 7.74 10.07 -0.31
N GLY A 179 8.49 9.42 -1.20
CA GLY A 179 7.91 8.55 -2.24
C GLY A 179 7.29 7.29 -1.62
N VAL A 180 6.95 6.30 -2.47
CA VAL A 180 6.35 5.03 -2.00
C VAL A 180 7.22 4.33 -0.94
N ALA A 181 8.53 4.25 -1.18
CA ALA A 181 9.49 3.68 -0.23
C ALA A 181 9.55 4.49 1.08
N GLY A 182 9.64 5.82 0.98
CA GLY A 182 9.67 6.71 2.14
C GLY A 182 8.40 6.60 3.00
N LEU A 183 7.22 6.57 2.38
CA LEU A 183 5.94 6.41 3.08
C LEU A 183 5.84 5.03 3.77
N ALA A 184 6.30 3.96 3.12
CA ALA A 184 6.38 2.65 3.75
C ALA A 184 7.34 2.64 4.96
N ALA A 185 8.49 3.33 4.84
CA ALA A 185 9.42 3.51 5.94
C ALA A 185 8.82 4.34 7.09
N ILE A 186 8.08 5.42 6.79
CA ILE A 186 7.38 6.24 7.79
C ILE A 186 6.40 5.38 8.59
N GLY A 187 5.49 4.67 7.90
CA GLY A 187 4.50 3.84 8.55
C GLY A 187 5.12 2.72 9.39
N THR A 188 6.21 2.12 8.90
CA THR A 188 6.91 1.05 9.63
C THR A 188 7.62 1.58 10.87
N ALA A 189 8.38 2.67 10.75
CA ALA A 189 9.11 3.26 11.88
C ALA A 189 8.16 3.81 12.95
N ALA A 190 7.06 4.46 12.54
CA ALA A 190 6.01 4.92 13.45
C ALA A 190 5.33 3.73 14.16
N GLY A 191 5.06 2.65 13.42
CA GLY A 191 4.51 1.41 13.98
C GLY A 191 5.44 0.73 15.00
N LEU A 192 6.75 0.89 14.88
CA LEU A 192 7.74 0.44 15.87
C LEU A 192 7.86 1.39 17.09
N GLY A 193 7.11 2.50 17.12
CA GLY A 193 7.08 3.44 18.23
C GLY A 193 8.18 4.51 18.22
N ALA A 194 8.86 4.69 17.09
CA ALA A 194 9.84 5.77 16.92
C ALA A 194 9.16 7.13 16.69
N ILE A 195 9.88 8.21 16.99
CA ILE A 195 9.49 9.56 16.55
C ILE A 195 9.98 9.73 15.12
N VAL A 196 9.06 9.82 14.17
CA VAL A 196 9.38 9.90 12.75
C VAL A 196 9.26 11.34 12.27
N ARG A 197 10.30 11.84 11.61
CA ARG A 197 10.32 13.09 10.88
C ARG A 197 10.65 12.80 9.42
N ALA A 198 10.04 13.50 8.48
CA ALA A 198 10.30 13.26 7.06
C ALA A 198 10.30 14.56 6.26
N ASN A 199 11.07 14.57 5.17
CA ASN A 199 11.12 15.68 4.23
C ASN A 199 10.96 15.14 2.80
N ASP A 200 10.24 15.89 1.96
CA ASP A 200 10.13 15.69 0.51
C ASP A 200 10.10 17.08 -0.13
N THR A 201 10.53 17.20 -1.38
CA THR A 201 10.47 18.47 -2.12
C THR A 201 9.05 18.80 -2.60
N ARG A 202 8.17 17.79 -2.64
CA ARG A 202 6.75 17.91 -3.01
C ARG A 202 5.92 18.24 -1.78
N ALA A 203 5.25 19.40 -1.81
CA ALA A 203 4.46 19.89 -0.68
C ALA A 203 3.21 19.04 -0.42
N GLU A 204 2.62 18.45 -1.46
CA GLU A 204 1.40 17.62 -1.39
C GLU A 204 1.57 16.33 -0.58
N VAL A 205 2.82 15.93 -0.29
CA VAL A 205 3.11 14.71 0.48
C VAL A 205 3.04 14.95 1.99
N ALA A 206 3.05 16.21 2.45
CA ALA A 206 3.05 16.55 3.86
C ALA A 206 1.85 15.95 4.63
N ASP A 207 0.66 15.97 4.03
CA ASP A 207 -0.54 15.37 4.62
C ASP A 207 -0.43 13.84 4.72
N GLN A 208 0.22 13.20 3.73
CA GLN A 208 0.47 11.74 3.74
C GLN A 208 1.42 11.38 4.88
N VAL A 209 2.52 12.11 5.04
CA VAL A 209 3.46 11.95 6.16
C VAL A 209 2.74 12.05 7.51
N LYS A 210 1.91 13.10 7.67
CA LYS A 210 1.15 13.31 8.90
C LYS A 210 0.15 12.19 9.16
N SER A 211 -0.53 11.69 8.13
CA SER A 211 -1.51 10.60 8.26
C SER A 211 -0.89 9.29 8.75
N LEU A 212 0.39 9.06 8.44
CA LEU A 212 1.16 7.90 8.87
C LEU A 212 1.86 8.08 10.23
N GLY A 213 1.62 9.19 10.94
CA GLY A 213 2.20 9.46 12.25
C GLY A 213 3.58 10.11 12.24
N GLY A 214 4.02 10.62 11.08
CA GLY A 214 5.28 11.38 10.96
C GLY A 214 5.08 12.90 11.05
N GLU A 215 6.13 13.63 11.38
CA GLU A 215 6.21 15.09 11.28
C GLU A 215 6.87 15.50 9.96
N PHE A 216 6.20 16.34 9.15
CA PHE A 216 6.79 16.87 7.93
C PHE A 216 7.71 18.05 8.23
N VAL A 217 8.98 17.92 7.89
CA VAL A 217 10.00 18.96 8.05
C VAL A 217 10.10 19.74 6.74
N LYS A 218 9.73 21.03 6.78
CA LYS A 218 9.83 21.93 5.64
C LYS A 218 11.26 22.44 5.47
N VAL A 219 11.64 22.71 4.22
CA VAL A 219 12.84 23.52 3.92
C VAL A 219 12.42 24.99 4.01
N ASP A 220 13.24 25.80 4.68
CA ASP A 220 13.00 27.24 4.81
C ASP A 220 13.41 27.98 3.53
N TYR A 221 12.70 27.68 2.45
CA TYR A 221 12.88 28.24 1.11
C TYR A 221 11.65 27.94 0.25
N GLU A 222 11.03 28.95 -0.34
CA GLU A 222 9.84 28.77 -1.20
C GLU A 222 10.24 28.48 -2.64
N GLU A 223 10.08 27.23 -3.06
CA GLU A 223 10.22 26.80 -4.46
C GLU A 223 9.35 25.56 -4.72
N GLU A 224 8.62 25.52 -5.84
CA GLU A 224 7.77 24.37 -6.19
C GLU A 224 8.62 23.21 -6.71
N GLY A 225 8.64 22.07 -6.01
CA GLY A 225 9.48 20.91 -6.33
C GLY A 225 8.84 19.79 -7.14
N SER A 226 7.56 19.91 -7.50
CA SER A 226 6.83 18.90 -8.27
C SER A 226 7.20 18.94 -9.75
N GLY A 227 7.40 17.76 -10.33
CA GLY A 227 7.68 17.52 -11.75
C GLY A 227 6.59 16.70 -12.44
N GLY A 228 6.82 16.32 -13.69
CA GLY A 228 5.86 15.53 -14.48
C GLY A 228 5.62 14.14 -13.90
N GLY A 229 4.37 13.66 -13.94
CA GLY A 229 4.02 12.29 -13.55
C GLY A 229 4.17 11.96 -12.05
N GLY A 230 4.17 12.96 -11.18
CA GLY A 230 4.29 12.78 -9.72
C GLY A 230 5.72 12.63 -9.19
N TYR A 231 6.73 12.80 -10.06
CA TYR A 231 8.15 12.81 -9.68
C TYR A 231 8.62 14.19 -9.22
N ALA A 232 9.71 14.25 -8.45
CA ALA A 232 10.38 15.50 -8.11
C ALA A 232 11.28 16.00 -9.26
N LYS A 233 11.48 17.32 -9.36
CA LYS A 233 12.48 17.92 -10.26
C LYS A 233 13.75 18.32 -9.52
N VAL A 234 14.80 18.67 -10.27
CA VAL A 234 16.02 19.25 -9.68
C VAL A 234 15.73 20.68 -9.23
N MET A 235 16.06 20.99 -7.98
CA MET A 235 15.81 22.28 -7.33
C MET A 235 16.96 23.28 -7.55
N SER A 236 16.70 24.58 -7.37
CA SER A 236 17.72 25.64 -7.45
C SER A 236 18.86 25.48 -6.43
N GLU A 237 20.01 26.12 -6.68
CA GLU A 237 21.14 26.10 -5.74
C GLU A 237 20.78 26.69 -4.37
N GLY A 238 19.94 27.72 -4.34
CA GLY A 238 19.45 28.34 -3.10
C GLY A 238 18.61 27.36 -2.26
N PHE A 239 17.68 26.65 -2.91
CA PHE A 239 16.91 25.60 -2.23
C PHE A 239 17.82 24.47 -1.74
N GLN A 240 18.78 24.02 -2.54
CA GLN A 240 19.73 22.99 -2.14
C GLN A 240 20.57 23.42 -0.92
N GLN A 241 20.94 24.69 -0.82
CA GLN A 241 21.66 25.21 0.35
C GLN A 241 20.80 25.20 1.61
N ALA A 242 19.57 25.69 1.52
CA ALA A 242 18.61 25.65 2.63
C ALA A 242 18.28 24.20 3.04
N GLN A 243 18.14 23.30 2.07
CA GLN A 243 17.90 21.89 2.30
C GLN A 243 19.09 21.21 2.99
N ARG A 244 20.33 21.52 2.57
CA ARG A 244 21.54 21.03 3.27
C ARG A 244 21.61 21.49 4.72
N ALA A 245 21.26 22.75 5.00
CA ALA A 245 21.24 23.27 6.37
C ALA A 245 20.20 22.53 7.24
N MET A 246 19.00 22.27 6.69
CA MET A 246 17.97 21.48 7.34
C MET A 246 18.46 20.04 7.60
N TYR A 247 19.05 19.37 6.62
CA TYR A 247 19.59 18.01 6.80
C TYR A 247 20.72 17.96 7.82
N ALA A 248 21.61 18.96 7.87
CA ALA A 248 22.64 19.04 8.91
C ALA A 248 22.04 19.13 10.31
N GLN A 249 20.95 19.89 10.49
CA GLN A 249 20.26 19.97 11.77
C GLN A 249 19.58 18.64 12.13
N GLN A 250 18.91 18.00 11.18
CA GLN A 250 18.27 16.70 11.40
C GLN A 250 19.29 15.61 11.73
N ALA A 251 20.45 15.60 11.07
CA ALA A 251 21.51 14.61 11.30
C ALA A 251 22.05 14.64 12.73
N LYS A 252 22.20 15.83 13.33
CA LYS A 252 22.63 15.97 14.75
C LYS A 252 21.63 15.36 15.73
N GLU A 253 20.34 15.43 15.42
CA GLU A 253 19.28 15.03 16.33
C GLU A 253 18.85 13.56 16.15
N ALA A 254 18.82 13.08 14.91
CA ALA A 254 18.35 11.77 14.52
C ALA A 254 19.27 10.65 15.02
N ASP A 255 18.66 9.56 15.45
CA ASP A 255 19.38 8.32 15.72
C ASP A 255 19.48 7.46 14.45
N ILE A 256 18.50 7.59 13.55
CA ILE A 256 18.43 6.83 12.29
C ILE A 256 18.05 7.76 11.14
N ILE A 257 18.74 7.65 10.01
CA ILE A 257 18.37 8.32 8.76
C ILE A 257 18.08 7.27 7.68
N ILE A 258 16.96 7.39 6.97
CA ILE A 258 16.65 6.57 5.80
C ILE A 258 16.52 7.49 4.59
N THR A 259 17.33 7.26 3.56
CA THR A 259 17.33 8.09 2.34
C THR A 259 16.73 7.32 1.17
N THR A 260 15.80 7.96 0.46
CA THR A 260 15.03 7.35 -0.64
C THR A 260 14.96 8.23 -1.90
N ALA A 261 15.75 9.30 -1.94
CA ALA A 261 15.67 10.30 -2.99
C ALA A 261 16.33 9.80 -4.27
N LEU A 262 15.51 9.54 -5.30
CA LEU A 262 15.95 9.11 -6.62
C LEU A 262 15.25 9.95 -7.69
N ILE A 263 16.00 10.38 -8.70
CA ILE A 263 15.48 11.08 -9.87
C ILE A 263 15.73 10.16 -11.08
N PRO A 264 14.68 9.71 -11.80
CA PRO A 264 14.85 8.84 -12.95
C PRO A 264 15.87 9.39 -13.97
N GLY A 265 16.82 8.55 -14.37
CA GLY A 265 17.85 8.88 -15.37
C GLY A 265 18.97 9.80 -14.87
N LYS A 266 19.02 10.13 -13.57
CA LYS A 266 20.11 10.93 -12.98
C LYS A 266 20.75 10.17 -11.81
N PRO A 267 22.02 10.46 -11.48
CA PRO A 267 22.62 9.99 -10.23
C PRO A 267 21.82 10.44 -9.02
N ALA A 268 21.86 9.65 -7.94
CA ALA A 268 21.24 10.00 -6.68
C ALA A 268 21.83 11.32 -6.13
N PRO A 269 21.01 12.28 -5.69
CA PRO A 269 21.53 13.52 -5.11
C PRO A 269 22.22 13.23 -3.77
N LYS A 270 23.37 13.87 -3.53
CA LYS A 270 24.09 13.80 -2.25
C LYS A 270 23.40 14.69 -1.22
N LEU A 271 22.61 14.07 -0.34
CA LEU A 271 21.83 14.75 0.69
C LEU A 271 22.53 14.75 2.05
N ILE A 272 23.24 13.65 2.36
CA ILE A 272 23.94 13.47 3.63
C ILE A 272 25.45 13.49 3.37
N THR A 273 26.12 14.54 3.81
CA THR A 273 27.57 14.71 3.63
C THR A 273 28.35 13.96 4.70
N ALA A 274 29.65 13.70 4.45
CA ALA A 274 30.53 13.07 5.45
C ALA A 274 30.60 13.85 6.77
N GLU A 275 30.57 15.19 6.70
CA GLU A 275 30.51 16.07 7.88
C GLU A 275 29.20 15.86 8.67
N MET A 276 28.06 15.74 7.97
CA MET A 276 26.78 15.45 8.64
C MET A 276 26.84 14.09 9.34
N VAL A 277 27.42 13.06 8.71
CA VAL A 277 27.60 11.73 9.34
C VAL A 277 28.46 11.84 10.59
N GLN A 278 29.58 12.58 10.53
CA GLN A 278 30.46 12.79 11.68
C GLN A 278 29.77 13.52 12.85
N SER A 279 28.77 14.36 12.56
CA SER A 279 27.99 15.07 13.57
C SER A 279 26.90 14.22 14.24
N MET A 280 26.61 13.02 13.71
CA MET A 280 25.64 12.10 14.30
C MET A 280 26.17 11.48 15.60
N LYS A 281 25.26 10.99 16.43
CA LYS A 281 25.63 10.25 17.64
C LYS A 281 26.31 8.92 17.26
N PRO A 282 27.36 8.49 17.97
CA PRO A 282 27.89 7.15 17.82
C PRO A 282 26.80 6.10 18.08
N GLY A 283 26.78 5.05 17.26
CA GLY A 283 25.74 4.02 17.26
C GLY A 283 24.51 4.36 16.42
N SER A 284 24.44 5.56 15.81
CA SER A 284 23.41 5.89 14.83
C SER A 284 23.51 5.04 13.57
N VAL A 285 22.42 4.97 12.81
CA VAL A 285 22.33 4.18 11.57
C VAL A 285 21.85 5.03 10.40
N ILE A 286 22.46 4.87 9.23
CA ILE A 286 21.97 5.38 7.95
C ILE A 286 21.61 4.19 7.07
N VAL A 287 20.40 4.18 6.51
CA VAL A 287 20.03 3.23 5.45
C VAL A 287 19.85 4.00 4.16
N ASP A 288 20.78 3.80 3.22
CA ASP A 288 20.80 4.47 1.93
C ASP A 288 20.22 3.58 0.84
N MET A 289 18.92 3.77 0.58
CA MET A 289 18.20 2.97 -0.43
C MET A 289 18.59 3.34 -1.87
N ALA A 290 19.35 4.42 -2.06
CA ALA A 290 19.79 4.90 -3.36
C ALA A 290 21.18 4.37 -3.76
N GLY A 291 21.74 3.41 -3.01
CA GLY A 291 23.11 2.90 -3.21
C GLY A 291 23.43 2.46 -4.64
N GLU A 292 22.47 1.84 -5.35
CA GLU A 292 22.65 1.37 -6.74
C GLU A 292 22.87 2.53 -7.73
N GLN A 293 22.37 3.74 -7.42
CA GLN A 293 22.53 4.96 -8.24
C GLN A 293 23.53 5.96 -7.64
N GLY A 294 24.48 5.45 -6.86
CA GLY A 294 25.55 6.23 -6.24
C GLY A 294 25.29 6.65 -4.79
N GLY A 295 24.08 6.47 -4.27
CA GLY A 295 23.72 6.74 -2.86
C GLY A 295 23.47 8.20 -2.53
N ASN A 296 22.51 8.47 -1.64
CA ASN A 296 22.27 9.81 -1.10
C ASN A 296 23.26 10.22 -0.01
N CYS A 297 23.98 9.26 0.60
CA CYS A 297 25.06 9.53 1.54
C CYS A 297 26.43 9.46 0.83
N GLU A 298 27.34 10.38 1.14
CA GLU A 298 28.68 10.41 0.55
C GLU A 298 29.54 9.20 0.95
N LEU A 299 29.29 8.64 2.13
CA LEU A 299 30.06 7.53 2.69
C LEU A 299 29.45 6.15 2.40
N THR A 300 28.39 6.08 1.58
CA THR A 300 27.76 4.83 1.18
C THR A 300 28.68 3.99 0.31
N VAL A 301 28.81 2.70 0.66
CA VAL A 301 29.44 1.69 -0.18
C VAL A 301 28.34 0.76 -0.70
N PRO A 302 28.02 0.78 -2.01
CA PRO A 302 26.96 -0.05 -2.56
C PRO A 302 27.15 -1.53 -2.25
N GLY A 303 26.07 -2.19 -1.82
CA GLY A 303 26.04 -3.60 -1.45
C GLY A 303 26.56 -3.92 -0.05
N GLN A 304 27.09 -2.95 0.71
CA GLN A 304 27.74 -3.21 1.99
C GLN A 304 27.14 -2.41 3.14
N ALA A 305 27.27 -2.95 4.36
CA ALA A 305 27.07 -2.21 5.59
C ALA A 305 28.45 -1.87 6.18
N VAL A 306 28.76 -0.58 6.30
CA VAL A 306 30.08 -0.10 6.75
C VAL A 306 29.94 0.81 7.95
N VAL A 307 30.88 0.74 8.88
CA VAL A 307 30.94 1.68 10.01
C VAL A 307 31.91 2.81 9.66
N ARG A 308 31.46 4.06 9.81
CA ARG A 308 32.26 5.29 9.62
C ARG A 308 31.91 6.28 10.71
N HIS A 309 32.91 6.85 11.37
CA HIS A 309 32.72 7.82 12.46
C HIS A 309 31.77 7.32 13.59
N GLY A 310 31.74 6.00 13.83
CA GLY A 310 30.83 5.39 14.81
C GLY A 310 29.38 5.24 14.34
N VAL A 311 29.06 5.57 13.08
CA VAL A 311 27.75 5.41 12.45
C VAL A 311 27.77 4.21 11.52
N THR A 312 26.76 3.34 11.60
CA THR A 312 26.59 2.23 10.64
C THR A 312 25.84 2.73 9.41
N ILE A 313 26.43 2.56 8.23
CA ILE A 313 25.86 2.99 6.95
C ILE A 313 25.55 1.74 6.13
N VAL A 314 24.26 1.46 5.96
CA VAL A 314 23.73 0.33 5.22
C VAL A 314 23.41 0.76 3.78
N GLY A 315 24.23 0.30 2.83
CA GLY A 315 24.10 0.60 1.40
C GLY A 315 23.64 -0.58 0.55
N TYR A 316 22.86 -1.50 1.11
CA TYR A 316 22.39 -2.71 0.41
C TYR A 316 21.56 -2.38 -0.84
N THR A 317 21.85 -3.05 -1.94
CA THR A 317 21.17 -2.87 -3.24
C THR A 317 20.12 -3.94 -3.53
N ASP A 318 19.87 -4.83 -2.57
CA ASP A 318 19.04 -6.02 -2.69
C ASP A 318 17.89 -6.02 -1.66
N LEU A 319 17.46 -4.85 -1.15
CA LEU A 319 16.46 -4.75 -0.08
C LEU A 319 15.16 -5.53 -0.38
N ALA A 320 14.67 -5.50 -1.62
CA ALA A 320 13.51 -6.30 -2.03
C ALA A 320 13.79 -7.81 -1.98
N SER A 321 15.02 -8.25 -2.27
CA SER A 321 15.44 -9.65 -2.20
C SER A 321 15.52 -10.16 -0.76
N ARG A 322 15.87 -9.31 0.20
CA ARG A 322 15.90 -9.65 1.63
C ARG A 322 14.52 -9.93 2.24
N LEU A 323 13.44 -9.66 1.50
CA LEU A 323 12.06 -10.02 1.82
C LEU A 323 11.44 -10.88 0.69
N ALA A 324 12.23 -11.80 0.15
CA ALA A 324 11.98 -12.51 -1.11
C ALA A 324 10.59 -13.12 -1.27
N ARG A 325 10.06 -13.80 -0.24
CA ARG A 325 8.73 -14.44 -0.32
C ARG A 325 7.64 -13.43 -0.67
N GLN A 326 7.53 -12.38 0.13
CA GLN A 326 6.52 -11.33 -0.04
C GLN A 326 6.78 -10.50 -1.32
N SER A 327 8.04 -10.20 -1.63
CA SER A 327 8.40 -9.53 -2.89
C SER A 327 7.96 -10.35 -4.11
N SER A 328 8.23 -11.65 -4.10
CA SER A 328 7.83 -12.57 -5.19
C SER A 328 6.32 -12.65 -5.31
N THR A 329 5.59 -12.73 -4.20
CA THR A 329 4.11 -12.74 -4.22
C THR A 329 3.53 -11.45 -4.84
N LEU A 330 4.04 -10.29 -4.45
CA LEU A 330 3.57 -9.01 -5.01
C LEU A 330 3.95 -8.89 -6.49
N TYR A 331 5.20 -9.19 -6.83
CA TYR A 331 5.70 -9.11 -8.18
C TYR A 331 4.97 -10.07 -9.13
N ALA A 332 4.78 -11.32 -8.72
CA ALA A 332 3.99 -12.31 -9.44
C ALA A 332 2.54 -11.82 -9.65
N THR A 333 1.97 -11.13 -8.67
CA THR A 333 0.64 -10.53 -8.81
C THR A 333 0.65 -9.40 -9.84
N ASN A 334 1.67 -8.54 -9.87
CA ASN A 334 1.79 -7.50 -10.90
C ASN A 334 1.90 -8.12 -12.30
N LEU A 335 2.75 -9.13 -12.47
CA LEU A 335 2.90 -9.86 -13.74
C LEU A 335 1.62 -10.57 -14.15
N LEU A 336 0.89 -11.18 -13.21
CA LEU A 336 -0.45 -11.73 -13.48
C LEU A 336 -1.39 -10.66 -14.03
N ARG A 337 -1.40 -9.45 -13.47
CA ARG A 337 -2.24 -8.36 -13.98
C ARG A 337 -1.84 -7.92 -15.39
N VAL A 338 -0.55 -7.96 -15.73
CA VAL A 338 -0.09 -7.75 -17.11
C VAL A 338 -0.60 -8.87 -18.01
N THR A 339 -0.45 -10.13 -17.61
CA THR A 339 -0.92 -11.29 -18.37
C THR A 339 -2.44 -11.27 -18.58
N GLU A 340 -3.22 -10.82 -17.60
CA GLU A 340 -4.68 -10.63 -17.75
C GLU A 340 -5.03 -9.58 -18.82
N GLU A 341 -4.28 -8.48 -18.90
CA GLU A 341 -4.49 -7.45 -19.95
C GLU A 341 -4.05 -7.96 -21.32
N LEU A 342 -3.03 -8.83 -21.39
CA LEU A 342 -2.59 -9.48 -22.62
C LEU A 342 -3.55 -10.58 -23.09
N CYS A 343 -4.20 -11.29 -22.16
CA CYS A 343 -5.05 -12.45 -22.45
C CYS A 343 -6.50 -12.20 -21.99
N LYS A 344 -7.15 -11.19 -22.58
CA LYS A 344 -8.54 -10.81 -22.22
C LYS A 344 -9.56 -11.93 -22.51
N THR A 345 -9.29 -12.77 -23.50
CA THR A 345 -10.13 -13.91 -23.93
C THR A 345 -9.98 -15.16 -23.06
N LYS A 346 -8.94 -15.24 -22.21
CA LYS A 346 -8.66 -16.38 -21.33
C LYS A 346 -8.50 -17.72 -22.07
N ASP A 347 -7.94 -17.66 -23.28
CA ASP A 347 -7.71 -18.82 -24.15
C ASP A 347 -6.23 -19.26 -24.17
N GLY A 348 -5.38 -18.66 -23.32
CA GLY A 348 -3.95 -18.91 -23.29
C GLY A 348 -3.18 -18.30 -24.46
N THR A 349 -3.76 -17.35 -25.18
CA THR A 349 -3.08 -16.56 -26.21
C THR A 349 -2.88 -15.11 -25.76
N ILE A 350 -1.76 -14.51 -26.13
CA ILE A 350 -1.46 -13.11 -25.81
C ILE A 350 -1.76 -12.22 -27.02
N ASN A 351 -2.36 -11.06 -26.75
CA ASN A 351 -2.54 -9.99 -27.73
C ASN A 351 -1.76 -8.75 -27.29
N VAL A 352 -0.70 -8.42 -28.03
CA VAL A 352 0.09 -7.20 -27.82
C VAL A 352 -0.52 -6.06 -28.64
N ASP A 353 -1.61 -5.54 -28.08
CA ASP A 353 -2.41 -4.46 -28.65
C ASP A 353 -1.74 -3.10 -28.44
N PHE A 354 -1.38 -2.42 -29.53
CA PHE A 354 -0.75 -1.10 -29.49
C PHE A 354 -1.75 0.04 -29.35
N ASP A 355 -3.05 -0.24 -29.48
CA ASP A 355 -4.11 0.73 -29.20
C ASP A 355 -4.36 0.85 -27.68
N ASP A 356 -3.91 -0.13 -26.89
CA ASP A 356 -3.89 -0.03 -25.43
C ASP A 356 -2.62 0.72 -24.95
N ASP A 357 -2.80 1.96 -24.48
CA ASP A 357 -1.71 2.81 -23.98
C ASP A 357 -0.81 2.14 -22.92
N ALA A 358 -1.35 1.27 -22.08
CA ALA A 358 -0.57 0.58 -21.05
C ALA A 358 0.32 -0.48 -21.67
N ILE A 359 -0.22 -1.29 -22.59
CA ILE A 359 0.54 -2.32 -23.32
C ILE A 359 1.56 -1.67 -24.26
N ARG A 360 1.19 -0.58 -24.94
CA ARG A 360 2.10 0.21 -25.77
C ARG A 360 3.27 0.77 -24.97
N GLY A 361 3.01 1.25 -23.75
CA GLY A 361 4.04 1.77 -22.85
C GLY A 361 4.99 0.69 -22.33
N LEU A 362 4.45 -0.49 -22.00
CA LEU A 362 5.24 -1.66 -21.58
C LEU A 362 6.08 -2.26 -22.71
N THR A 363 5.58 -2.26 -23.94
CA THR A 363 6.22 -2.96 -25.06
C THR A 363 7.39 -2.15 -25.61
N VAL A 364 8.60 -2.61 -25.30
CA VAL A 364 9.86 -1.95 -25.71
C VAL A 364 10.45 -2.57 -26.97
N ILE A 365 10.12 -3.83 -27.27
CA ILE A 365 10.43 -4.53 -28.52
C ILE A 365 9.20 -5.33 -28.94
N LYS A 366 8.82 -5.28 -30.22
CA LYS A 366 7.78 -6.13 -30.80
C LYS A 366 8.33 -6.84 -32.03
N GLU A 367 8.39 -8.17 -31.97
CA GLU A 367 8.86 -9.03 -33.08
C GLU A 367 10.24 -8.59 -33.65
N GLY A 368 11.15 -8.19 -32.76
CA GLY A 368 12.48 -7.70 -33.12
C GLY A 368 12.58 -6.21 -33.45
N ASN A 369 11.46 -5.50 -33.63
CA ASN A 369 11.46 -4.07 -33.83
C ASN A 369 11.49 -3.33 -32.49
N VAL A 370 12.49 -2.48 -32.26
CA VAL A 370 12.57 -1.65 -31.06
C VAL A 370 11.51 -0.56 -31.12
N THR A 371 10.59 -0.55 -30.15
CA THR A 371 9.43 0.37 -30.07
C THR A 371 9.55 1.37 -28.92
N TRP A 372 10.68 1.36 -28.22
CA TRP A 372 11.05 2.31 -27.17
C TRP A 372 11.82 3.51 -27.76
N PRO A 373 11.60 4.75 -27.26
CA PRO A 373 10.61 5.13 -26.24
C PRO A 373 9.17 5.19 -26.81
N PRO A 374 8.15 4.96 -25.98
CA PRO A 374 6.76 5.11 -26.41
C PRO A 374 6.44 6.59 -26.72
N PRO A 375 5.50 6.86 -27.65
CA PRO A 375 5.02 8.21 -27.88
C PRO A 375 4.40 8.77 -26.58
N PRO A 376 4.46 10.09 -26.35
CA PRO A 376 3.79 10.71 -25.21
C PRO A 376 2.31 10.37 -25.24
N ILE A 377 1.79 9.82 -24.13
CA ILE A 377 0.35 9.57 -24.00
C ILE A 377 -0.34 10.93 -24.02
N GLN A 378 -1.21 11.14 -25.00
CA GLN A 378 -2.11 12.28 -25.00
C GLN A 378 -3.09 12.09 -23.85
N GLN A 379 -2.72 12.61 -22.67
CA GLN A 379 -3.73 12.82 -21.65
C GLN A 379 -4.78 13.72 -22.27
N PRO A 380 -6.08 13.41 -22.16
CA PRO A 380 -7.06 14.47 -22.25
C PRO A 380 -6.56 15.50 -21.24
N VAL A 381 -6.13 16.66 -21.75
CA VAL A 381 -5.90 17.82 -20.89
C VAL A 381 -7.14 17.85 -20.05
N ALA A 382 -7.03 17.59 -18.74
CA ALA A 382 -8.17 17.79 -17.87
C ALA A 382 -8.58 19.22 -18.18
N ALA A 383 -9.69 19.38 -18.90
CA ALA A 383 -10.08 20.65 -19.47
C ALA A 383 -9.93 21.63 -18.33
N ALA A 384 -9.08 22.64 -18.51
CA ALA A 384 -8.81 23.63 -17.48
C ALA A 384 -10.18 23.96 -16.90
N LYS A 385 -10.41 23.56 -15.64
CA LYS A 385 -11.72 23.79 -15.02
C LYS A 385 -11.98 25.27 -15.26
N PRO A 386 -13.10 25.65 -15.92
CA PRO A 386 -13.38 27.05 -16.21
C PRO A 386 -13.10 27.82 -14.94
N ALA A 387 -12.25 28.84 -15.04
CA ALA A 387 -11.76 29.58 -13.89
C ALA A 387 -12.96 29.93 -13.00
N THR A 388 -13.06 29.23 -11.86
CA THR A 388 -14.04 29.58 -10.85
C THR A 388 -13.72 31.00 -10.42
N PRO A 389 -14.68 31.93 -10.44
CA PRO A 389 -14.48 33.28 -9.94
C PRO A 389 -13.89 33.23 -8.52
N PRO A 390 -13.13 34.27 -8.10
CA PRO A 390 -12.33 34.21 -6.89
C PRO A 390 -13.20 33.82 -5.70
N VAL A 391 -12.97 32.61 -5.18
CA VAL A 391 -13.57 32.18 -3.93
C VAL A 391 -12.79 32.91 -2.85
N VAL A 392 -13.40 33.95 -2.30
CA VAL A 392 -12.99 34.59 -1.06
C VAL A 392 -12.75 33.48 -0.04
N ALA A 393 -11.56 33.48 0.55
CA ALA A 393 -11.00 32.42 1.39
C ALA A 393 -12.07 31.72 2.25
N ALA A 394 -12.43 30.50 1.84
CA ALA A 394 -13.22 29.62 2.68
C ALA A 394 -12.31 29.12 3.82
N ALA A 395 -12.58 29.65 5.01
CA ALA A 395 -11.94 29.24 6.25
C ALA A 395 -12.00 27.72 6.45
N SER A 396 -10.92 27.22 7.05
CA SER A 396 -10.72 25.84 7.53
C SER A 396 -12.00 25.16 8.00
N LYS A 397 -12.34 24.01 7.41
CA LYS A 397 -13.21 23.04 8.10
C LYS A 397 -12.39 22.30 9.15
N GLY A 398 -12.18 22.98 10.27
CA GLY A 398 -11.90 22.32 11.53
C GLY A 398 -13.12 21.49 11.95
N HIS A 399 -12.85 20.45 12.73
CA HIS A 399 -13.86 19.81 13.57
C HIS A 399 -14.44 20.86 14.53
N GLY A 400 -15.53 21.48 14.10
CA GLY A 400 -16.28 22.48 14.84
C GLY A 400 -17.67 22.53 14.26
N HIS A 401 -18.67 22.52 15.13
CA HIS A 401 -20.11 22.55 14.84
C HIS A 401 -20.43 23.36 13.57
N GLY A 402 -20.73 22.66 12.47
CA GLY A 402 -21.25 23.30 11.27
C GLY A 402 -22.70 23.67 11.49
N SER A 403 -22.99 24.94 11.76
CA SER A 403 -24.27 25.52 11.41
C SER A 403 -24.39 25.45 9.89
N GLY A 404 -24.98 24.36 9.37
CA GLY A 404 -25.34 24.27 7.96
C GLY A 404 -26.19 25.49 7.61
N ALA A 405 -25.89 26.14 6.47
CA ALA A 405 -26.75 27.18 5.94
C ALA A 405 -28.20 26.63 5.90
N PRO A 406 -29.21 27.42 6.36
CA PRO A 406 -30.57 26.93 6.41
C PRO A 406 -31.00 26.46 5.02
N MET A 407 -31.65 25.30 4.96
CA MET A 407 -32.24 24.79 3.71
C MET A 407 -33.02 25.90 3.02
N SER A 408 -32.92 25.99 1.68
CA SER A 408 -33.75 26.93 0.92
C SER A 408 -35.22 26.75 1.31
N ALA A 409 -35.99 27.84 1.41
CA ALA A 409 -37.39 27.78 1.83
C ALA A 409 -38.21 26.77 1.02
N LYS A 410 -37.87 26.58 -0.26
CA LYS A 410 -38.46 25.58 -1.15
C LYS A 410 -38.09 24.14 -0.76
N SER A 411 -36.81 23.86 -0.48
CA SER A 411 -36.38 22.54 0.01
C SER A 411 -36.97 22.22 1.37
N LEU A 412 -36.99 23.20 2.29
CA LEU A 412 -37.58 23.06 3.61
C LEU A 412 -39.07 22.70 3.49
N ALA A 413 -39.84 23.44 2.69
CA ALA A 413 -41.25 23.18 2.46
C ALA A 413 -41.52 21.79 1.85
N ILE A 414 -40.70 21.37 0.87
CA ILE A 414 -40.81 20.03 0.28
C ILE A 414 -40.52 18.94 1.32
N THR A 415 -39.46 19.09 2.12
CA THR A 415 -39.10 18.11 3.15
C THR A 415 -40.18 17.99 4.22
N PHE A 416 -40.75 19.11 4.69
CA PHE A 416 -41.86 19.08 5.65
C PHE A 416 -43.14 18.53 5.03
N ALA A 417 -43.45 18.82 3.76
CA ALA A 417 -44.62 18.27 3.08
C ALA A 417 -44.52 16.74 2.90
N VAL A 418 -43.35 16.24 2.50
CA VAL A 418 -43.08 14.79 2.40
C VAL A 418 -43.16 14.13 3.77
N GLY A 419 -42.59 14.76 4.81
CA GLY A 419 -42.68 14.27 6.18
C GLY A 419 -44.12 14.22 6.69
N ALA A 420 -44.92 15.26 6.45
CA ALA A 420 -46.33 15.31 6.83
C ALA A 420 -47.16 14.25 6.10
N LEU A 421 -46.92 14.04 4.80
CA LEU A 421 -47.59 12.99 4.03
C LEU A 421 -47.23 11.59 4.56
N ALA A 422 -45.96 11.35 4.87
CA ALA A 422 -45.53 10.09 5.49
C ALA A 422 -46.19 9.86 6.85
N PHE A 423 -46.29 10.89 7.69
CA PHE A 423 -47.00 10.83 8.98
C PHE A 423 -48.49 10.56 8.83
N LEU A 424 -49.15 11.18 7.85
CA LEU A 424 -50.56 10.93 7.56
C LEU A 424 -50.81 9.50 7.10
N LEU A 425 -49.95 8.97 6.21
CA LEU A 425 -50.02 7.58 5.77
C LEU A 425 -49.80 6.61 6.94
N VAL A 426 -48.78 6.85 7.77
CA VAL A 426 -48.55 6.03 8.97
C VAL A 426 -49.75 6.09 9.91
N GLY A 427 -50.30 7.27 10.17
CA GLY A 427 -51.48 7.43 11.04
C GLY A 427 -52.76 6.77 10.50
N GLN A 428 -52.91 6.67 9.18
CA GLN A 428 -54.08 6.05 8.55
C GLN A 428 -54.05 4.51 8.60
N PHE A 429 -52.85 3.91 8.60
CA PHE A 429 -52.69 2.45 8.51
C PHE A 429 -52.11 1.79 9.78
N ALA A 430 -51.62 2.56 10.76
CA ALA A 430 -50.97 2.00 11.94
C ALA A 430 -51.93 1.82 13.15
N PRO A 431 -51.79 0.72 13.91
CA PRO A 431 -52.51 0.52 15.17
C PRO A 431 -52.18 1.58 16.23
N ALA A 432 -53.10 1.85 17.17
CA ALA A 432 -52.88 2.84 18.24
C ALA A 432 -51.64 2.54 19.12
N THR A 433 -51.32 1.26 19.32
CA THR A 433 -50.11 0.83 20.06
C THR A 433 -48.82 1.20 19.32
N PHE A 434 -48.84 1.22 17.99
CA PHE A 434 -47.69 1.63 17.17
C PHE A 434 -47.37 3.11 17.37
N LEU A 435 -48.39 3.99 17.47
CA LEU A 435 -48.19 5.43 17.66
C LEU A 435 -47.42 5.76 18.95
N SER A 436 -47.69 5.03 20.03
CA SER A 436 -46.97 5.17 21.29
C SER A 436 -45.49 4.80 21.14
N HIS A 437 -45.20 3.62 20.57
CA HIS A 437 -43.81 3.17 20.34
C HIS A 437 -43.06 4.07 19.36
N PHE A 438 -43.72 4.54 18.31
CA PHE A 438 -43.14 5.43 17.32
C PHE A 438 -42.79 6.80 17.91
N THR A 439 -43.65 7.35 18.78
CA THR A 439 -43.37 8.61 19.48
C THR A 439 -42.14 8.48 20.38
N VAL A 440 -42.05 7.39 21.15
CA VAL A 440 -40.88 7.09 21.99
C VAL A 440 -39.62 6.94 21.15
N PHE A 441 -39.71 6.26 20.00
CA PHE A 441 -38.59 6.10 19.07
C PHE A 441 -38.05 7.44 18.54
N VAL A 442 -38.94 8.33 18.07
CA VAL A 442 -38.54 9.65 17.56
C VAL A 442 -37.87 10.49 18.65
N LEU A 443 -38.44 10.52 19.86
CA LEU A 443 -37.83 11.21 21.00
C LEU A 443 -36.48 10.61 21.37
N ALA A 444 -36.35 9.28 21.36
CA ALA A 444 -35.08 8.60 21.63
C ALA A 444 -34.01 8.93 20.57
N CYS A 445 -34.37 9.04 19.28
CA CYS A 445 -33.45 9.49 18.24
C CYS A 445 -32.97 10.93 18.48
N PHE A 446 -33.85 11.83 18.90
CA PHE A 446 -33.49 13.21 19.21
C PHE A 446 -32.54 13.29 20.42
N VAL A 447 -32.84 12.56 21.49
CA VAL A 447 -31.97 12.44 22.66
C VAL A 447 -30.62 11.85 22.26
N GLY A 448 -30.60 10.76 21.48
CA GLY A 448 -29.38 10.12 21.01
C GLY A 448 -28.50 11.05 20.18
N TYR A 449 -29.10 11.83 19.28
CA TYR A 449 -28.41 12.86 18.50
C TYR A 449 -27.73 13.88 19.41
N MET A 450 -28.46 14.45 20.36
CA MET A 450 -27.94 15.45 21.30
C MET A 450 -26.83 14.90 22.20
N VAL A 451 -26.97 13.65 22.67
CA VAL A 451 -25.98 13.03 23.56
C VAL A 451 -24.68 12.71 22.83
N ILE A 452 -24.77 12.11 21.63
CA ILE A 452 -23.58 11.73 20.85
C ILE A 452 -22.81 12.97 20.38
N TRP A 453 -23.52 14.03 20.01
CA TRP A 453 -22.89 15.26 19.54
C TRP A 453 -22.00 15.94 20.60
N ASN A 454 -22.30 15.73 21.88
CA ASN A 454 -21.56 16.31 23.00
C ASN A 454 -20.36 15.45 23.47
N VAL A 455 -20.05 14.34 22.80
CA VAL A 455 -18.89 13.50 23.16
C VAL A 455 -17.61 14.12 22.61
N THR A 456 -16.55 14.16 23.42
CA THR A 456 -15.25 14.67 22.99
C THR A 456 -14.63 13.79 21.90
N PRO A 457 -13.97 14.35 20.87
CA PRO A 457 -13.40 13.57 19.76
C PRO A 457 -12.42 12.46 20.19
N SER A 458 -11.68 12.69 21.27
CA SER A 458 -10.76 11.72 21.87
C SER A 458 -11.45 10.46 22.42
N LEU A 459 -12.77 10.51 22.64
CA LEU A 459 -13.57 9.42 23.20
C LEU A 459 -14.44 8.72 22.15
N HIS A 460 -14.32 9.03 20.85
CA HIS A 460 -15.11 8.38 19.81
C HIS A 460 -14.89 6.86 19.75
N THR A 461 -13.65 6.39 19.92
CA THR A 461 -13.36 4.94 19.93
C THR A 461 -13.93 4.22 21.16
N PRO A 462 -13.77 4.75 22.40
CA PRO A 462 -14.53 4.26 23.55
C PRO A 462 -16.06 4.31 23.37
N LEU A 463 -16.58 5.38 22.75
CA LEU A 463 -18.02 5.51 22.47
C LEU A 463 -18.52 4.38 21.57
N MET A 464 -17.79 4.08 20.47
CA MET A 464 -18.12 2.95 19.59
C MET A 464 -18.13 1.61 20.34
N SER A 465 -17.18 1.41 21.25
CA SER A 465 -17.13 0.20 22.09
C SER A 465 -18.31 0.11 23.05
N VAL A 466 -18.75 1.23 23.64
CA VAL A 466 -19.93 1.30 24.53
C VAL A 466 -21.21 1.03 23.74
N THR A 467 -21.38 1.64 22.57
CA THR A 467 -22.58 1.43 21.75
C THR A 467 -22.68 -0.01 21.28
N ASN A 468 -21.55 -0.66 21.01
CA ASN A 468 -21.51 -2.09 20.70
C ASN A 468 -21.88 -2.96 21.92
N ALA A 469 -21.52 -2.55 23.14
CA ALA A 469 -21.97 -3.24 24.34
C ALA A 469 -23.49 -3.09 24.55
N ILE A 470 -24.03 -1.88 24.39
CA ILE A 470 -25.45 -1.55 24.60
C ILE A 470 -26.36 -2.18 23.54
N SER A 471 -25.89 -2.39 22.30
CA SER A 471 -26.65 -3.09 21.26
C SER A 471 -27.07 -4.51 21.68
N SER A 472 -26.45 -5.05 22.72
CA SER A 472 -26.82 -6.31 23.37
C SER A 472 -28.18 -6.30 24.07
N ILE A 473 -28.93 -5.19 24.02
CA ILE A 473 -30.36 -5.14 24.39
C ILE A 473 -31.23 -6.17 23.64
N ILE A 474 -30.72 -6.69 22.50
CA ILE A 474 -31.29 -7.84 21.77
C ILE A 474 -31.57 -9.04 22.70
N ALA A 475 -30.81 -9.19 23.80
CA ALA A 475 -31.05 -10.22 24.81
C ALA A 475 -32.48 -10.17 25.38
N ILE A 476 -33.08 -8.98 25.53
CA ILE A 476 -34.45 -8.85 26.02
C ILE A 476 -35.43 -9.51 25.05
N GLY A 477 -35.26 -9.29 23.75
CA GLY A 477 -36.06 -9.93 22.72
C GLY A 477 -35.94 -11.45 22.77
N ALA A 478 -34.72 -11.97 22.95
CA ALA A 478 -34.49 -13.41 23.08
C ALA A 478 -35.10 -14.00 24.37
N LEU A 479 -34.99 -13.31 25.52
CA LEU A 479 -35.59 -13.74 26.80
C LEU A 479 -37.11 -13.87 26.71
N VAL A 480 -37.78 -12.93 26.04
CA VAL A 480 -39.23 -13.00 25.79
C VAL A 480 -39.61 -14.21 24.95
N GLN A 481 -38.73 -14.69 24.06
CA GLN A 481 -38.98 -15.91 23.28
C GLN A 481 -38.68 -17.20 24.05
N VAL A 482 -37.79 -17.16 25.05
CA VAL A 482 -37.50 -18.29 25.94
C VAL A 482 -38.64 -18.55 26.93
N ALA A 483 -39.19 -17.48 27.51
CA ALA A 483 -40.30 -17.55 28.46
C ALA A 483 -41.40 -16.55 28.04
N PRO A 484 -42.23 -16.92 27.04
CA PRO A 484 -43.30 -16.03 26.59
C PRO A 484 -44.32 -15.79 27.72
N PRO A 485 -44.84 -14.55 27.86
CA PRO A 485 -45.80 -14.23 28.92
C PRO A 485 -47.05 -15.11 28.82
N LEU A 486 -47.46 -15.69 29.97
CA LEU A 486 -48.63 -16.54 30.11
C LEU A 486 -49.90 -15.71 29.88
N GLY A 487 -50.51 -15.82 28.70
CA GLY A 487 -51.78 -15.16 28.39
C GLY A 487 -52.17 -15.13 26.90
N ASP A 488 -51.23 -15.32 25.98
CA ASP A 488 -51.56 -15.23 24.55
C ASP A 488 -52.12 -16.55 24.00
N ALA A 489 -53.34 -16.50 23.47
CA ALA A 489 -53.99 -17.55 22.68
C ALA A 489 -53.24 -17.90 21.36
N ALA A 490 -52.05 -17.32 21.15
CA ALA A 490 -51.16 -17.55 20.00
C ALA A 490 -50.14 -18.71 20.22
N ALA A 491 -50.27 -19.47 21.31
CA ALA A 491 -49.36 -20.57 21.64
C ALA A 491 -49.67 -21.88 20.88
N GLU A 492 -50.85 -22.02 20.26
CA GLU A 492 -51.19 -23.19 19.44
C GLU A 492 -50.52 -23.11 18.06
N GLY A 493 -49.54 -23.98 17.79
CA GLY A 493 -48.86 -24.10 16.49
C GLY A 493 -47.47 -23.45 16.39
N ARG A 494 -46.95 -22.88 17.48
CA ARG A 494 -45.60 -22.27 17.50
C ARG A 494 -44.51 -23.35 17.45
N PRO A 495 -43.51 -23.29 16.54
CA PRO A 495 -42.39 -24.22 16.49
C PRO A 495 -41.44 -23.98 17.68
N SER A 496 -41.82 -24.49 18.84
CA SER A 496 -41.22 -24.20 20.14
C SER A 496 -39.74 -24.55 20.22
N GLY A 497 -39.33 -25.70 19.68
CA GLY A 497 -37.93 -26.15 19.70
C GLY A 497 -36.98 -25.28 18.87
N LEU A 498 -37.39 -24.88 17.66
CA LEU A 498 -36.57 -24.03 16.78
C LEU A 498 -36.44 -22.62 17.34
N ILE A 499 -37.55 -22.04 17.80
CA ILE A 499 -37.55 -20.69 18.37
C ILE A 499 -36.74 -20.65 19.67
N LEU A 500 -36.85 -21.68 20.51
CA LEU A 500 -36.03 -21.81 21.71
C LEU A 500 -34.54 -21.95 21.37
N GLY A 501 -34.18 -22.79 20.40
CA GLY A 501 -32.80 -22.95 19.94
C GLY A 501 -32.20 -21.64 19.41
N LEU A 502 -32.96 -20.89 18.60
CA LEU A 502 -32.55 -19.59 18.10
C LEU A 502 -32.43 -18.55 19.21
N ALA A 503 -33.34 -18.55 20.19
CA ALA A 503 -33.30 -17.63 21.31
C ALA A 503 -32.09 -17.90 22.24
N VAL A 504 -31.77 -19.17 22.51
CA VAL A 504 -30.58 -19.56 23.28
C VAL A 504 -29.30 -19.20 22.54
N GLY A 505 -29.25 -19.44 21.22
CA GLY A 505 -28.12 -19.01 20.38
C GLY A 505 -27.94 -17.48 20.39
N ALA A 506 -29.03 -16.74 20.23
CA ALA A 506 -29.02 -15.28 20.30
C ALA A 506 -28.55 -14.77 21.67
N LEU A 507 -29.00 -15.38 22.77
CA LEU A 507 -28.53 -15.03 24.12
C LEU A 507 -27.03 -15.26 24.30
N THR A 508 -26.52 -16.37 23.77
CA THR A 508 -25.10 -16.71 23.86
C THR A 508 -24.24 -15.68 23.12
N LEU A 509 -24.59 -15.36 21.87
CA LEU A 509 -23.87 -14.37 21.07
C LEU A 509 -23.98 -12.97 21.68
N THR A 510 -25.15 -12.63 22.21
CA THR A 510 -25.40 -11.34 22.84
C THR A 510 -24.61 -11.18 24.14
N ALA A 511 -24.48 -12.25 24.94
CA ALA A 511 -23.65 -12.24 26.13
C ALA A 511 -22.17 -11.97 25.79
N VAL A 512 -21.63 -12.64 24.76
CA VAL A 512 -20.25 -12.39 24.29
C VAL A 512 -20.07 -10.92 23.90
N ASN A 513 -20.99 -10.37 23.13
CA ASN A 513 -20.95 -8.98 22.70
C ASN A 513 -21.02 -8.00 23.88
N MET A 514 -21.91 -8.26 24.85
CA MET A 514 -22.10 -7.44 26.05
C MET A 514 -20.85 -7.42 26.93
N PHE A 515 -20.34 -8.60 27.32
CA PHE A 515 -19.18 -8.70 28.20
C PHE A 515 -17.91 -8.22 27.50
N GLY A 516 -17.70 -8.57 26.23
CA GLY A 516 -16.57 -8.10 25.43
C GLY A 516 -16.57 -6.59 25.25
N GLY A 517 -17.72 -6.02 24.88
CA GLY A 517 -17.87 -4.57 24.67
C GLY A 517 -17.61 -3.76 25.94
N PHE A 518 -18.15 -4.17 27.09
CA PHE A 518 -17.87 -3.49 28.36
C PHE A 518 -16.43 -3.69 28.85
N ALA A 519 -15.84 -4.86 28.67
CA ALA A 519 -14.44 -5.12 29.05
C ALA A 519 -13.46 -4.26 28.24
N VAL A 520 -13.66 -4.18 26.92
CA VAL A 520 -12.83 -3.35 26.03
C VAL A 520 -13.02 -1.87 26.34
N THR A 521 -14.26 -1.42 26.51
CA THR A 521 -14.57 -0.05 26.93
C THR A 521 -13.81 0.32 28.20
N ARG A 522 -13.90 -0.53 29.23
CA ARG A 522 -13.24 -0.29 30.52
C ARG A 522 -11.73 -0.19 30.36
N ARG A 523 -11.13 -1.06 29.56
CA ARG A 523 -9.68 -1.04 29.27
C ARG A 523 -9.27 0.21 28.50
N MET A 524 -10.07 0.63 27.52
CA MET A 524 -9.85 1.87 26.77
C MET A 524 -9.91 3.10 27.67
N LEU A 525 -10.95 3.23 28.48
CA LEU A 525 -11.10 4.35 29.40
C LEU A 525 -10.01 4.37 30.49
N ALA A 526 -9.53 3.20 30.93
CA ALA A 526 -8.43 3.11 31.89
C ALA A 526 -7.11 3.69 31.34
N MET A 527 -6.87 3.60 30.02
CA MET A 527 -5.68 4.21 29.39
C MET A 527 -5.73 5.75 29.37
N PHE A 528 -6.90 6.36 29.61
CA PHE A 528 -7.06 7.82 29.71
C PHE A 528 -6.96 8.35 31.14
N ARG A 529 -6.88 7.49 32.17
CA ARG A 529 -6.61 7.93 33.54
C ARG A 529 -5.13 8.28 33.67
N LYS A 530 -4.85 9.53 34.04
CA LYS A 530 -3.50 10.02 34.39
C LYS A 530 -3.01 9.41 35.69
#